data_AF-A0A534AAN3-F1
#
_entry.id   AF-A0A534AAN3-F1
#
_cell.length_a   1.000
_cell.length_b   1.000
_cell.length_c   1.000
_cell.angle_alpha   90.00
_cell.angle_beta   90.00
_cell.angle_gamma   90.00
#
_symmetry.space_group_name_H-M   'P 1'
#
loop_
_entity.id
_entity.type
_entity.pdbx_description
1 polymer ?
#
loop_
_entity_poly.entity_id
_entity_poly.type
_entity_poly.pdbx_seq_one_letter_code
_entity_poly.pdbx_strand_id
1 'polypeptide(L)'
;MSHRILRFAASSALALLTFSTQAYDPPTPVQVSAAEKKFAADLERDSDLSASDVLATLAKAHYQQSIIDAITRPAESKSWREYRPIFLTEKRIGDGVEFATANATLLKRVEKETGVPATLVTAIIGV
;
A
#
# COMPACT_ATOMS: atom_id res chain seq x y z
N MET A 1 45.48 29.03 73.39
CA MET A 1 46.64 29.50 72.62
C MET A 1 46.58 28.85 71.25
N SER A 2 46.62 29.68 70.20
CA SER A 2 46.64 29.36 68.77
C SER A 2 45.31 29.05 68.05
N HIS A 3 44.81 30.10 67.38
CA HIS A 3 43.82 30.09 66.30
C HIS A 3 44.38 29.45 65.03
N ARG A 4 43.56 28.75 64.24
CA ARG A 4 43.60 28.81 62.77
C ARG A 4 42.20 28.64 62.17
N ILE A 5 41.79 29.66 61.42
CA ILE A 5 40.63 29.72 60.53
C ILE A 5 41.05 29.08 59.19
N LEU A 6 40.19 28.28 58.56
CA LEU A 6 40.23 28.14 57.10
C LEU A 6 38.87 27.76 56.50
N ARG A 7 38.44 28.60 55.56
CA ARG A 7 37.21 28.58 54.77
C ARG A 7 37.35 27.60 53.60
N PHE A 8 36.31 26.84 53.26
CA PHE A 8 36.07 26.29 51.91
C PHE A 8 34.55 26.17 51.71
N ALA A 9 33.93 27.10 50.96
CA ALA A 9 33.78 27.12 49.50
C ALA A 9 32.55 26.30 49.05
N ALA A 10 31.42 27.00 48.90
CA ALA A 10 30.24 26.52 48.18
C ALA A 10 30.62 26.24 46.72
N SER A 11 30.39 25.02 46.25
CA SER A 11 30.54 24.67 44.84
C SER A 11 29.18 24.29 44.29
N SER A 12 28.64 25.18 43.47
CA SER A 12 27.45 24.99 42.64
C SER A 12 27.66 23.82 41.68
N ALA A 13 26.76 22.83 41.72
CA ALA A 13 26.74 21.74 40.76
C ALA A 13 26.18 22.24 39.42
N LEU A 14 27.05 22.40 38.42
CA LEU A 14 26.70 22.74 37.04
C LEU A 14 26.20 21.46 36.34
N ALA A 15 24.89 21.35 36.16
CA ALA A 15 24.28 20.25 35.40
C ALA A 15 24.58 20.43 33.90
N LEU A 16 25.57 19.69 33.41
CA LEU A 16 25.86 19.56 31.98
C LEU A 16 24.76 18.70 31.34
N LEU A 17 23.82 19.35 30.64
CA LEU A 17 22.93 18.69 29.69
C LEU A 17 23.79 18.15 28.54
N THR A 18 24.09 16.85 28.59
CA THR A 18 24.63 16.12 27.45
C THR A 18 23.53 15.96 26.42
N PHE A 19 23.52 16.82 25.40
CA PHE A 19 22.77 16.55 24.18
C PHE A 19 23.39 15.31 23.54
N SER A 20 22.72 14.16 23.69
CA SER A 20 23.05 12.97 22.92
C SER A 20 22.78 13.31 21.45
N THR A 21 23.84 13.45 20.66
CA THR A 21 23.73 13.47 19.19
C THR A 21 23.22 12.10 18.78
N GLN A 22 21.91 11.94 18.62
CA GLN A 22 21.38 10.77 17.96
C GLN A 22 21.93 10.81 16.54
N ALA A 23 22.83 9.87 16.23
CA ALA A 23 23.34 9.71 14.89
C ALA A 23 22.14 9.58 13.95
N TYR A 24 22.16 10.33 12.86
CA TYR A 24 21.25 10.09 11.74
C TYR A 24 21.46 8.65 11.32
N ASP A 25 20.47 7.80 11.57
CA ASP A 25 20.45 6.43 11.07
C ASP A 25 19.96 6.55 9.62
N PRO A 26 20.84 6.45 8.61
CA PRO A 26 20.38 6.46 7.24
C PRO A 26 19.39 5.29 7.07
N PRO A 27 18.32 5.45 6.28
CA PRO A 27 17.42 4.35 5.99
C PRO A 27 18.28 3.18 5.49
N THR A 28 18.17 2.04 6.17
CA THR A 28 18.88 0.82 5.81
C THR A 28 18.53 0.52 4.35
N PRO A 29 19.51 0.19 3.48
CA PRO A 29 19.19 -0.29 2.13
C PRO A 29 18.17 -1.42 2.28
N VAL A 30 17.02 -1.30 1.63
CA VAL A 30 15.98 -2.34 1.64
C VAL A 30 16.67 -3.65 1.28
N GLN A 31 16.87 -4.52 2.26
CA GLN A 31 17.63 -5.73 2.05
C GLN A 31 16.78 -6.66 1.21
N VAL A 32 17.19 -6.86 -0.04
CA VAL A 32 16.53 -7.78 -0.95
C VAL A 32 16.45 -9.16 -0.31
N SER A 33 15.24 -9.58 0.01
CA SER A 33 14.90 -10.85 0.64
C SER A 33 15.19 -12.03 -0.30
N ALA A 34 15.31 -13.23 0.29
CA ALA A 34 15.45 -14.46 -0.49
C ALA A 34 14.25 -14.70 -1.42
N ALA A 35 13.06 -14.29 -1.00
CA ALA A 35 11.84 -14.39 -1.79
C ALA A 35 11.90 -13.49 -3.03
N GLU A 36 12.34 -12.23 -2.88
CA GLU A 36 12.49 -11.29 -4.00
C GLU A 36 13.55 -11.77 -4.99
N LYS A 37 14.69 -12.30 -4.51
CA LYS A 37 15.73 -12.88 -5.39
C LYS A 37 15.20 -14.09 -6.16
N LYS A 38 14.47 -14.98 -5.49
CA LYS A 38 13.86 -16.14 -6.14
C LYS A 38 12.84 -15.71 -7.18
N PHE A 39 11.97 -14.76 -6.85
CA PHE A 39 10.97 -14.23 -7.77
C PHE A 39 11.60 -13.57 -9.00
N ALA A 40 12.66 -12.77 -8.82
CA ALA A 40 13.40 -12.17 -9.92
C ALA A 40 14.05 -13.21 -10.84
N ALA A 41 14.65 -14.27 -10.26
CA ALA A 41 15.22 -15.37 -11.03
C ALA A 41 14.15 -16.20 -11.78
N ASP A 42 12.97 -16.37 -11.18
CA ASP A 42 11.85 -17.04 -11.84
C ASP A 42 11.33 -16.20 -13.03
N LEU A 43 11.20 -14.88 -12.88
CA LEU A 43 10.80 -13.99 -13.97
C LEU A 43 11.84 -13.90 -15.09
N GLU A 44 13.12 -13.88 -14.77
CA GLU A 44 14.20 -13.86 -15.78
C GLU A 44 14.25 -15.16 -16.61
N ARG A 45 13.84 -16.28 -16.02
CA ARG A 45 13.72 -17.54 -16.74
C ARG A 45 12.46 -17.61 -17.61
N ASP A 46 11.34 -17.10 -17.08
CA ASP A 46 10.01 -17.34 -17.65
C ASP A 46 9.49 -16.16 -18.51
N SER A 47 10.24 -15.05 -18.58
CA SER A 47 9.89 -13.83 -19.33
C SER A 47 11.14 -13.06 -19.80
N ASP A 48 10.95 -11.98 -20.57
CA ASP A 48 12.06 -11.14 -21.07
C ASP A 48 12.57 -10.10 -20.04
N LEU A 49 12.25 -10.25 -18.76
CA LEU A 49 12.61 -9.30 -17.69
C LEU A 49 13.93 -9.70 -17.03
N SER A 50 14.92 -8.80 -16.98
CA SER A 50 16.17 -9.08 -16.27
C SER A 50 15.95 -9.13 -14.75
N ALA A 51 16.65 -10.03 -14.06
CA ALA A 51 16.54 -10.13 -12.61
C ALA A 51 16.97 -8.82 -11.91
N SER A 52 17.95 -8.11 -12.47
CA SER A 52 18.39 -6.81 -11.97
C SER A 52 17.30 -5.75 -12.04
N ASP A 53 16.54 -5.67 -13.14
CA ASP A 53 15.48 -4.67 -13.31
C ASP A 53 14.28 -4.97 -12.41
N VAL A 54 13.95 -6.24 -12.24
CA VAL A 54 12.91 -6.68 -11.30
C VAL A 54 13.28 -6.26 -9.87
N LEU A 55 14.51 -6.55 -9.43
CA LEU A 55 14.97 -6.16 -8.09
C LEU A 55 15.03 -4.65 -7.91
N ALA A 56 15.47 -3.90 -8.92
CA ALA A 56 15.49 -2.44 -8.88
C ALA A 56 14.08 -1.83 -8.80
N THR A 57 13.09 -2.50 -9.39
CA THR A 57 11.68 -2.11 -9.29
C THR A 57 11.13 -2.43 -7.90
N LEU A 58 11.40 -3.63 -7.37
CA LEU A 58 10.96 -4.06 -6.04
C LEU A 58 11.58 -3.22 -4.92
N ALA A 59 12.82 -2.75 -5.08
CA ALA A 59 13.48 -1.87 -4.11
C ALA A 59 12.76 -0.52 -3.91
N LYS A 60 11.90 -0.11 -4.85
CA LYS A 60 11.05 1.08 -4.76
C LYS A 60 9.67 0.79 -4.20
N ALA A 61 9.30 -0.48 -4.05
CA ALA A 61 8.02 -0.88 -3.50
C ALA A 61 8.00 -0.63 -1.99
N HIS A 62 6.83 -0.26 -1.49
CA HIS A 62 6.61 -0.07 -0.06
C HIS A 62 5.62 -1.10 0.44
N TYR A 63 5.98 -1.77 1.53
CA TYR A 63 5.07 -2.66 2.21
C TYR A 63 3.91 -1.85 2.79
N GLN A 64 2.67 -2.23 2.45
CA GLN A 64 1.47 -1.57 2.94
C GLN A 64 0.76 -2.47 3.95
N GLN A 65 0.95 -2.17 5.24
CA GLN A 65 0.33 -2.95 6.31
C GLN A 65 -1.20 -3.00 6.17
N SER A 66 -1.85 -1.93 5.71
CA SER A 66 -3.29 -1.89 5.45
C SER A 66 -3.76 -2.94 4.42
N ILE A 67 -2.95 -3.27 3.42
CA ILE A 67 -3.26 -4.33 2.45
C ILE A 67 -3.18 -5.70 3.13
N ILE A 68 -2.14 -5.91 3.95
CA ILE A 68 -1.94 -7.18 4.65
C ILE A 68 -3.03 -7.41 5.71
N ASP A 69 -3.43 -6.36 6.41
CA ASP A 69 -4.55 -6.42 7.36
C ASP A 69 -5.86 -6.71 6.62
N ALA A 70 -6.07 -6.10 5.46
CA ALA A 70 -7.28 -6.31 4.66
C ALA A 70 -7.41 -7.73 4.11
N ILE A 71 -6.31 -8.33 3.63
CA ILE A 71 -6.30 -9.70 3.09
C ILE A 71 -6.34 -10.78 4.18
N THR A 72 -5.82 -10.48 5.38
CA THR A 72 -5.77 -11.44 6.51
C THR A 72 -7.08 -11.48 7.30
N ARG A 73 -7.92 -10.44 7.20
CA ARG A 73 -9.22 -10.40 7.87
C ARG A 73 -10.09 -11.61 7.47
N PRO A 74 -10.71 -12.31 8.44
CA PRO A 74 -11.61 -13.43 8.14
C PRO A 74 -12.72 -13.03 7.17
N ALA A 75 -13.11 -13.94 6.29
CA ALA A 75 -14.16 -13.69 5.31
C ALA A 75 -15.49 -13.38 6.01
N GLU A 76 -16.04 -12.19 5.76
CA GLU A 76 -17.40 -11.83 6.19
C GLU A 76 -18.40 -12.18 5.07
N SER A 77 -19.44 -12.96 5.39
CA SER A 77 -20.50 -13.28 4.42
C SER A 77 -21.79 -12.55 4.77
N LYS A 78 -22.21 -11.61 3.92
CA LYS A 78 -23.58 -11.07 3.94
C LYS A 78 -24.53 -12.05 3.23
N SER A 79 -25.76 -12.18 3.72
CA SER A 79 -26.78 -12.92 2.97
C SER A 79 -27.13 -12.20 1.66
N TRP A 80 -27.68 -12.90 0.66
CA TRP A 80 -28.04 -12.27 -0.62
C TRP A 80 -29.00 -11.08 -0.45
N ARG A 81 -29.94 -11.19 0.50
CA ARG A 81 -30.88 -10.11 0.85
C ARG A 81 -30.18 -8.84 1.32
N GLU A 82 -29.05 -8.97 2.00
CA GLU A 82 -28.25 -7.84 2.51
C GLU A 82 -27.21 -7.35 1.49
N TYR A 83 -26.74 -8.23 0.60
CA TYR A 83 -25.70 -7.92 -0.37
C TYR A 83 -26.27 -7.23 -1.63
N ARG A 84 -27.38 -7.75 -2.17
CA ARG A 84 -28.01 -7.23 -3.40
C ARG A 84 -28.27 -5.71 -3.37
N PRO A 85 -28.78 -5.10 -2.28
CA PRO A 85 -29.07 -3.67 -2.23
C PRO A 85 -27.82 -2.77 -2.31
N ILE A 86 -26.61 -3.31 -2.07
CA ILE A 86 -25.36 -2.54 -2.17
C ILE A 86 -25.10 -2.12 -3.63
N PHE A 87 -25.51 -2.95 -4.59
CA PHE A 87 -25.27 -2.73 -6.02
C PHE A 87 -26.52 -2.26 -6.78
N LEU A 88 -27.70 -2.75 -6.41
CA LEU A 88 -28.95 -2.38 -7.07
C LEU A 88 -29.59 -1.17 -6.39
N THR A 89 -28.98 0.00 -6.65
CA THR A 89 -29.45 1.31 -6.21
C THR A 89 -29.84 2.15 -7.42
N GLU A 90 -30.78 3.08 -7.25
CA GLU A 90 -31.17 4.03 -8.32
C GLU A 90 -29.97 4.80 -8.87
N LYS A 91 -29.03 5.17 -7.99
CA LYS A 91 -27.82 5.88 -8.41
C LYS A 91 -26.98 5.03 -9.37
N ARG A 92 -26.64 3.78 -9.01
CA ARG A 92 -25.82 2.90 -9.86
C ARG A 92 -26.51 2.56 -11.18
N ILE A 93 -27.84 2.43 -11.17
CA ILE A 93 -28.63 2.22 -12.40
C ILE A 93 -28.53 3.46 -13.30
N GLY A 94 -28.73 4.66 -12.75
CA GLY A 94 -28.61 5.92 -13.49
C GLY A 94 -27.21 6.12 -14.07
N ASP A 95 -26.16 5.94 -13.25
CA ASP A 95 -24.76 6.02 -13.69
C ASP A 95 -24.46 5.00 -14.80
N GLY A 96 -25.02 3.79 -14.70
CA GLY A 96 -24.86 2.75 -15.73
C GLY A 96 -25.52 3.11 -17.05
N VAL A 97 -26.70 3.74 -17.03
CA VAL A 97 -27.38 4.25 -18.24
C VAL A 97 -26.57 5.37 -18.87
N GLU A 98 -26.04 6.29 -18.07
CA GLU A 98 -25.17 7.37 -18.56
C GLU A 98 -23.91 6.81 -19.21
N PHE A 99 -23.22 5.87 -18.54
CA PHE A 99 -22.04 5.21 -19.08
C PHE A 99 -22.35 4.47 -20.39
N ALA A 100 -23.43 3.70 -20.43
CA ALA A 100 -23.82 2.96 -21.63
C ALA A 100 -24.14 3.88 -22.81
N THR A 101 -24.81 5.01 -22.52
CA THR A 101 -25.15 6.01 -23.54
C THR A 101 -23.88 6.69 -24.07
N ALA A 102 -22.99 7.13 -23.19
CA ALA A 102 -21.73 7.77 -23.57
C ALA A 102 -20.82 6.84 -24.39
N ASN A 103 -20.89 5.52 -24.16
CA ASN A 103 -20.02 4.52 -24.79
C ASN A 103 -20.75 3.62 -25.80
N ALA A 104 -21.94 4.01 -26.29
CA ALA A 104 -22.81 3.14 -27.08
C ALA A 104 -22.12 2.50 -28.30
N THR A 105 -21.31 3.27 -29.04
CA THR A 105 -20.57 2.77 -30.21
C THR A 105 -19.51 1.74 -29.83
N LEU A 106 -18.80 1.95 -28.73
CA LEU A 106 -17.79 1.02 -28.23
C LEU A 106 -18.45 -0.27 -27.73
N LEU A 107 -19.48 -0.14 -26.91
CA LEU A 107 -20.21 -1.29 -26.35
C LEU A 107 -20.84 -2.15 -27.45
N LYS A 108 -21.43 -1.53 -28.48
CA LYS A 108 -21.98 -2.25 -29.64
C LYS A 108 -20.91 -3.02 -30.42
N ARG A 109 -19.70 -2.46 -30.53
CA ARG A 109 -18.57 -3.14 -31.17
C ARG A 109 -18.10 -4.33 -30.34
N VAL A 110 -17.90 -4.14 -29.03
CA VAL A 110 -17.53 -5.23 -28.12
C VAL A 110 -18.57 -6.35 -28.16
N GLU A 111 -19.85 -6.01 -28.15
CA GLU A 111 -20.94 -6.99 -28.25
C GLU A 111 -20.87 -7.77 -29.58
N LYS A 112 -20.62 -7.08 -30.71
CA LYS A 112 -20.45 -7.73 -32.02
C LYS A 112 -19.23 -8.66 -32.07
N GLU A 113 -18.11 -8.24 -31.50
CA GLU A 113 -16.83 -8.96 -31.58
C GLU A 113 -16.77 -10.15 -30.61
N THR A 114 -17.36 -10.01 -29.42
CA THR A 114 -17.26 -10.99 -28.34
C THR A 114 -18.53 -11.82 -28.14
N GLY A 115 -19.68 -11.35 -28.63
CA GLY A 115 -21.00 -11.92 -28.34
C GLY A 115 -21.50 -11.64 -26.92
N VAL A 116 -20.76 -10.88 -26.10
CA VAL A 116 -21.18 -10.51 -24.75
C VAL A 116 -22.09 -9.29 -24.81
N PRO A 117 -23.33 -9.35 -24.28
CA PRO A 117 -24.24 -8.22 -24.27
C PRO A 117 -23.62 -6.98 -23.62
N ALA A 118 -23.80 -5.82 -24.26
CA ALA A 118 -23.34 -4.54 -23.72
C ALA A 118 -23.81 -4.27 -22.28
N THR A 119 -25.00 -4.76 -21.91
CA THR A 119 -25.56 -4.64 -20.56
C THR A 119 -24.74 -5.40 -19.52
N LEU A 120 -24.19 -6.57 -19.85
CA LEU A 120 -23.33 -7.32 -18.92
C LEU A 120 -21.97 -6.67 -18.76
N VAL A 121 -21.37 -6.18 -19.85
CA VAL A 121 -20.11 -5.40 -19.78
C VAL A 121 -20.30 -4.18 -18.89
N THR A 122 -21.41 -3.46 -19.08
CA THR A 122 -21.76 -2.28 -18.27
C THR A 122 -21.97 -2.64 -16.81
N ALA A 123 -22.66 -3.76 -16.53
CA ALA A 123 -22.89 -4.22 -15.16
C ALA A 123 -21.58 -4.57 -14.44
N ILE A 124 -20.62 -5.21 -15.10
CA ILE A 124 -19.32 -5.54 -14.50
C ILE A 124 -18.50 -4.28 -14.20
N ILE A 125 -18.49 -3.30 -15.10
CA ILE A 125 -17.80 -2.02 -14.87
C ILE A 125 -18.46 -1.24 -13.72
N GLY A 126 -19.78 -1.36 -13.59
CA GLY A 126 -20.58 -0.64 -12.60
C GLY A 126 -20.66 -1.30 -11.21
N VAL A 127 -20.03 -2.45 -10.98
CA VAL A 127 -19.92 -3.15 -9.68
C VAL A 127 -18.71 -2.64 -8.92
#